data_AF-A0A2H5YA76-F1
#
_entry.id   AF-A0A2H5YA76-F1
#
_cell.length_a   1.000
_cell.length_b   1.000
_cell.length_c   1.000
_cell.angle_alpha   90.00
_cell.angle_beta   90.00
_cell.angle_gamma   90.00
#
_symmetry.space_group_name_H-M   'P 1'
#
loop_
_entity.id
_entity.type
_entity.pdbx_description
1 polymer ?
#
loop_
_entity_poly.entity_id
_entity_poly.type
_entity_poly.pdbx_seq_one_letter_code
_entity_poly.pdbx_strand_id
1 'polypeptide(L)'
;MYVAGSRQKEVLETLETKEKKERRKEGMAMVPAQPTLPQPVGPTVRPRPQKLTGVTYRIATPVGTAFITLNENGEGQPFEVFLNVGKAGSDIAAVAEAIGRLISLLLRLPSPVPPAERLRQVVDQLHGIGGGRALGFGPERVRSLPDGIARVLAEYLAERGMEAVPTPSPAVQPALPLSEPRPEGEEETARLGPVGDLCPQCGEATLLEQEGCRTCYNCGYSEC
;
A
#
# COMPACT_ATOMS: atom_id res chain seq x y z
N MET A 1 -20.63 50.49 55.41
CA MET A 1 -21.97 49.86 55.29
C MET A 1 -22.52 50.16 53.90
N TYR A 2 -23.23 49.19 53.33
CA TYR A 2 -23.64 49.05 51.93
C TYR A 2 -24.41 50.24 51.34
N VAL A 3 -24.11 50.58 50.08
CA VAL A 3 -24.90 51.50 49.25
C VAL A 3 -25.99 50.69 48.57
N ALA A 4 -27.23 50.85 49.01
CA ALA A 4 -28.41 50.24 48.41
C ALA A 4 -29.30 51.32 47.80
N GLY A 5 -29.63 51.18 46.52
CA GLY A 5 -30.65 52.00 45.89
C GLY A 5 -30.79 51.76 44.40
N SER A 6 -31.69 50.86 44.01
CA SER A 6 -32.91 51.25 43.25
C SER A 6 -33.55 50.05 42.54
N ARG A 7 -34.62 49.56 43.18
CA ARG A 7 -35.89 48.99 42.68
C ARG A 7 -35.96 48.33 41.29
N GLN A 8 -36.32 47.04 41.36
CA GLN A 8 -37.12 46.23 40.42
C GLN A 8 -38.25 47.00 39.71
N LYS A 9 -38.34 46.84 38.39
CA LYS A 9 -39.61 46.63 37.64
C LYS A 9 -39.30 45.83 36.37
N GLU A 10 -39.81 44.59 36.31
CA GLU A 10 -39.99 43.84 35.07
C GLU A 10 -40.89 44.65 34.12
N VAL A 11 -40.46 44.83 32.87
CA VAL A 11 -41.27 45.41 31.82
C VAL A 11 -41.84 44.24 31.00
N LEU A 12 -43.14 43.98 31.18
CA LEU A 12 -43.93 43.07 30.36
C LEU A 12 -43.84 43.50 28.89
N GLU A 13 -43.17 42.71 28.05
CA GLU A 13 -43.12 42.91 26.61
C GLU A 13 -44.48 42.57 25.98
N THR A 14 -45.05 43.50 25.21
CA THR A 14 -46.29 43.29 24.44
C THR A 14 -46.05 42.34 23.26
N LEU A 15 -47.00 41.43 23.03
CA LEU A 15 -46.96 40.36 22.03
C LEU A 15 -46.63 40.87 20.61
N GLU A 16 -47.09 42.08 20.26
CA GLU A 16 -46.83 42.72 18.96
C GLU A 16 -45.33 43.00 18.71
N THR A 17 -44.56 43.25 19.76
CA THR A 17 -43.11 43.52 19.68
C THR A 17 -42.32 42.22 19.50
N LYS A 18 -42.86 41.11 20.00
CA LYS A 18 -42.31 39.75 19.83
C LYS A 18 -42.58 39.23 18.42
N GLU A 19 -43.81 39.41 17.91
CA GLU A 19 -44.20 39.02 16.55
C GLU A 19 -43.46 39.81 15.46
N LYS A 20 -43.15 41.10 15.67
CA LYS A 20 -42.35 41.89 14.72
C LYS A 20 -40.88 41.44 14.67
N LYS A 21 -40.36 40.90 15.78
CA LYS A 21 -38.99 40.38 15.88
C LYS A 21 -38.89 38.95 15.35
N GLU A 22 -39.96 38.16 15.47
CA GLU A 22 -40.11 36.84 14.86
C GLU A 22 -40.31 36.94 13.34
N ARG A 23 -41.21 37.81 12.84
CA ARG A 23 -41.37 38.07 11.39
C ARG A 23 -40.11 38.63 10.73
N ARG A 24 -39.30 39.42 11.45
CA ARG A 24 -38.01 39.93 10.95
C ARG A 24 -36.91 38.86 10.95
N LYS A 25 -37.03 37.81 11.77
CA LYS A 25 -36.15 36.62 11.72
C LYS A 25 -36.59 35.62 10.65
N GLU A 26 -37.88 35.50 10.36
CA GLU A 26 -38.41 34.62 9.30
C GLU A 26 -38.14 35.17 7.89
N GLY A 27 -38.03 36.49 7.73
CA GLY A 27 -37.74 37.14 6.43
C GLY A 27 -36.28 37.13 5.97
N MET A 28 -35.35 36.50 6.71
CA MET A 28 -33.93 36.43 6.35
C MET A 28 -33.38 35.01 6.52
N ALA A 29 -34.04 34.03 5.87
CA ALA A 29 -33.50 32.70 5.68
C ALA A 29 -33.80 32.20 4.25
N MET A 30 -33.49 33.02 3.25
CA MET A 30 -33.27 32.54 1.89
C MET A 30 -31.79 32.72 1.59
N VAL A 31 -31.01 31.69 1.93
CA VAL A 31 -29.70 31.50 1.30
C VAL A 31 -30.00 31.31 -0.19
N PRO A 32 -29.42 32.09 -1.11
CA PRO A 32 -29.60 31.83 -2.52
C PRO A 32 -29.11 30.40 -2.78
N ALA A 33 -30.01 29.56 -3.30
CA ALA A 33 -29.68 28.22 -3.72
C ALA A 33 -28.54 28.33 -4.72
N GLN A 34 -27.33 28.02 -4.25
CA GLN A 34 -26.20 27.83 -5.14
C GLN A 34 -26.63 26.75 -6.13
N PRO A 35 -26.47 26.95 -7.46
CA PRO A 35 -26.71 25.89 -8.40
C PRO A 35 -25.81 24.74 -7.98
N THR A 36 -26.43 23.66 -7.50
CA THR A 36 -25.71 22.47 -7.08
C THR A 36 -25.18 21.88 -8.37
N LEU A 37 -23.96 22.27 -8.73
CA LEU A 37 -23.20 21.56 -9.75
C LEU A 37 -23.27 20.09 -9.36
N PRO A 38 -23.65 19.18 -10.28
CA PRO A 38 -23.65 17.76 -9.97
C PRO A 38 -22.26 17.44 -9.44
N GLN A 39 -22.17 17.11 -8.14
CA GLN A 39 -20.91 16.68 -7.59
C GLN A 39 -20.51 15.46 -8.41
N PRO A 40 -19.29 15.42 -8.96
CA PRO A 40 -18.83 14.20 -9.58
C PRO A 40 -18.91 13.15 -8.48
N VAL A 41 -19.82 12.18 -8.62
CA VAL A 41 -19.79 10.94 -7.85
C VAL A 41 -18.55 10.22 -8.36
N GLY A 42 -17.40 10.72 -7.92
CA GLY A 42 -16.12 10.09 -8.15
C GLY A 42 -16.17 8.70 -7.54
N PRO A 43 -15.32 7.78 -8.01
CA PRO A 43 -15.24 6.43 -7.46
C PRO A 43 -14.89 6.49 -5.98
N THR A 44 -15.89 6.51 -5.09
CA THR A 44 -15.65 6.51 -3.65
C THR A 44 -15.12 5.14 -3.28
N VAL A 45 -13.98 5.12 -2.58
CA VAL A 45 -13.39 3.89 -2.05
C VAL A 45 -14.47 3.18 -1.23
N ARG A 46 -14.70 1.89 -1.50
CA ARG A 46 -15.74 1.12 -0.80
C ARG A 46 -15.52 1.22 0.72
N PRO A 47 -16.53 1.62 1.50
CA PRO A 47 -16.38 1.77 2.95
C PRO A 47 -16.08 0.41 3.60
N ARG A 48 -15.30 0.42 4.68
CA ARG A 48 -14.98 -0.81 5.42
C ARG A 48 -16.21 -1.26 6.23
N PRO A 49 -16.68 -2.52 6.08
CA PRO A 49 -17.72 -3.08 6.94
C PRO A 49 -17.26 -3.16 8.40
N GLN A 50 -18.21 -3.21 9.36
CA GLN A 50 -17.85 -3.33 10.78
C GLN A 50 -17.18 -4.67 11.13
N LYS A 51 -17.50 -5.73 10.41
CA LYS A 51 -16.94 -7.06 10.59
C LYS A 51 -16.61 -7.68 9.24
N LEU A 52 -15.42 -8.26 9.14
CA LEU A 52 -14.96 -9.04 8.00
C LEU A 52 -14.45 -10.40 8.49
N THR A 53 -14.54 -11.39 7.63
CA THR A 53 -13.93 -12.70 7.86
C THR A 53 -12.60 -12.72 7.11
N GLY A 54 -11.57 -13.30 7.71
CA GLY A 54 -10.27 -13.37 7.07
C GLY A 54 -9.42 -14.52 7.59
N VAL A 55 -8.36 -14.80 6.84
CA VAL A 55 -7.36 -15.82 7.11
C VAL A 55 -5.99 -15.15 7.25
N THR A 56 -5.14 -15.68 8.13
CA THR A 56 -3.78 -15.14 8.32
C THR A 56 -2.76 -16.22 8.03
N TYR A 57 -1.90 -15.94 7.06
CA TYR A 57 -0.79 -16.81 6.68
C TYR A 57 0.48 -16.36 7.38
N ARG A 58 1.32 -17.34 7.72
CA ARG A 58 2.64 -17.11 8.31
C ARG A 58 3.70 -17.58 7.34
N ILE A 59 4.58 -16.69 6.90
CA ILE A 59 5.68 -17.01 5.99
C ILE A 59 7.01 -16.47 6.52
N ALA A 60 8.07 -17.27 6.41
CA ALA A 60 9.42 -16.83 6.71
C ALA A 60 9.98 -16.06 5.50
N THR A 61 10.56 -14.89 5.75
CA THR A 61 11.19 -14.05 4.72
C THR A 61 12.62 -13.68 5.15
N PRO A 62 13.49 -13.26 4.22
CA PRO A 62 14.86 -12.85 4.55
C PRO A 62 14.97 -11.71 5.58
N VAL A 63 13.90 -10.93 5.78
CA VAL A 63 13.84 -9.80 6.71
C VAL A 63 13.05 -10.08 7.99
N GLY A 64 12.56 -11.31 8.19
CA GLY A 64 11.78 -11.69 9.35
C GLY A 64 10.57 -12.57 9.02
N THR A 65 9.77 -12.90 10.04
CA THR A 65 8.53 -13.66 9.82
C THR A 65 7.40 -12.69 9.48
N ALA A 66 6.81 -12.84 8.30
CA ALA A 66 5.66 -12.05 7.88
C ALA A 66 4.36 -12.78 8.22
N PHE A 67 3.41 -12.01 8.75
CA PHE A 67 2.02 -12.38 8.96
C PHE A 67 1.17 -11.58 7.99
N ILE A 68 0.45 -12.29 7.14
CA ILE A 68 -0.29 -11.72 6.02
C ILE A 68 -1.75 -12.10 6.23
N THR A 69 -2.58 -11.11 6.55
CA THR A 69 -4.01 -11.31 6.81
C THR A 69 -4.81 -10.87 5.59
N LEU A 70 -5.55 -11.80 5.00
CA LEU A 70 -6.47 -11.53 3.90
C LEU A 70 -7.90 -11.56 4.43
N ASN A 71 -8.62 -10.46 4.22
CA ASN A 71 -10.03 -10.36 4.56
C ASN A 71 -10.89 -10.43 3.31
N GLU A 72 -12.01 -11.12 3.43
CA GLU A 72 -13.00 -11.33 2.37
C GLU A 72 -14.26 -10.49 2.63
N ASN A 73 -14.90 -10.08 1.53
CA ASN A 73 -16.26 -9.57 1.60
C ASN A 73 -17.25 -10.75 1.73
N GLY A 74 -18.53 -10.46 1.99
CA GLY A 74 -19.58 -11.48 2.12
C GLY A 74 -19.80 -12.35 0.86
N GLU A 75 -19.16 -12.04 -0.26
CA GLU A 75 -19.24 -12.78 -1.52
C GLU A 75 -18.00 -13.68 -1.76
N GLY A 76 -17.12 -13.82 -0.76
CA GLY A 76 -15.90 -14.64 -0.87
C GLY A 76 -14.81 -14.02 -1.74
N GLN A 77 -14.91 -12.73 -2.05
CA GLN A 77 -13.90 -12.00 -2.83
C GLN A 77 -12.92 -11.27 -1.90
N PRO A 78 -11.63 -11.17 -2.28
CA PRO A 78 -10.64 -10.46 -1.49
C PRO A 78 -11.01 -8.97 -1.37
N PHE A 79 -11.02 -8.46 -0.14
CA PHE A 79 -11.42 -7.10 0.19
C PHE A 79 -10.26 -6.23 0.67
N GLU A 80 -9.40 -6.75 1.56
CA GLU A 80 -8.23 -6.04 2.06
C GLU A 80 -7.15 -7.01 2.54
N VAL A 81 -5.91 -6.52 2.60
CA VAL A 81 -4.72 -7.27 3.02
C VAL A 81 -3.95 -6.48 4.06
N PHE A 82 -3.64 -7.10 5.18
CA PHE A 82 -2.74 -6.54 6.20
C PHE A 82 -1.44 -7.31 6.24
N LEU A 83 -0.36 -6.57 6.43
CA LEU A 83 0.99 -7.10 6.48
C LEU A 83 1.63 -6.68 7.79
N ASN A 84 2.17 -7.63 8.53
CA ASN A 84 2.97 -7.39 9.72
C ASN A 84 4.22 -8.26 9.67
N VAL A 85 5.40 -7.66 9.85
CA VAL A 85 6.67 -8.39 9.82
C VAL A 85 7.30 -8.34 11.20
N GLY A 86 7.43 -9.50 11.82
CA GLY A 86 8.03 -9.65 13.14
C GLY A 86 9.55 -9.56 13.08
N LYS A 87 10.14 -8.81 14.03
CA LYS A 87 11.60 -8.67 14.23
C LYS A 87 12.37 -8.05 13.05
N ALA A 88 11.69 -7.28 12.19
CA ALA A 88 12.28 -6.70 10.98
C ALA A 88 12.83 -5.27 11.12
N GLY A 89 12.68 -4.65 12.29
CA GLY A 89 12.96 -3.22 12.49
C GLY A 89 11.81 -2.32 12.01
N SER A 90 11.87 -1.04 12.39
CA SER A 90 10.81 -0.05 12.10
C SER A 90 10.64 0.23 10.62
N ASP A 91 11.74 0.29 9.87
CA ASP A 91 11.73 0.72 8.46
C ASP A 91 11.09 -0.35 7.58
N ILE A 92 11.48 -1.61 7.78
CA ILE A 92 10.87 -2.74 7.07
C ILE A 92 9.40 -2.91 7.45
N ALA A 93 9.05 -2.72 8.73
CA ALA A 93 7.66 -2.76 9.17
C ALA A 93 6.82 -1.65 8.49
N ALA A 94 7.36 -0.43 8.37
CA ALA A 94 6.69 0.68 7.71
C ALA A 94 6.48 0.41 6.20
N VAL A 95 7.50 -0.12 5.52
CA VAL A 95 7.38 -0.52 4.10
C VAL A 95 6.37 -1.64 3.92
N ALA A 96 6.37 -2.64 4.80
CA ALA A 96 5.38 -3.71 4.79
C ALA A 96 3.96 -3.18 4.96
N GLU A 97 3.74 -2.28 5.93
CA GLU A 97 2.44 -1.65 6.14
C GLU A 97 2.01 -0.84 4.90
N ALA A 98 2.93 -0.08 4.30
CA ALA A 98 2.65 0.68 3.09
C ALA A 98 2.19 -0.22 1.94
N ILE A 99 2.89 -1.34 1.69
CA ILE A 99 2.48 -2.32 0.66
C ILE A 99 1.08 -2.86 0.96
N GLY A 100 0.79 -3.25 2.21
CA GLY A 100 -0.51 -3.81 2.59
C GLY A 100 -1.64 -2.79 2.41
N ARG A 101 -1.38 -1.53 2.76
CA ARG A 101 -2.31 -0.42 2.55
C ARG A 101 -2.59 -0.16 1.07
N LEU A 102 -1.56 -0.23 0.22
CA LEU A 102 -1.70 -0.05 -1.23
C LEU A 102 -2.51 -1.18 -1.87
N ILE A 103 -2.24 -2.43 -1.51
CA ILE A 103 -3.01 -3.59 -1.98
C ILE A 103 -4.46 -3.46 -1.51
N SER A 104 -4.68 -3.12 -0.24
CA SER A 104 -6.03 -2.88 0.31
C SER A 104 -6.77 -1.73 -0.36
N LEU A 105 -6.05 -0.68 -0.79
CA LEU A 105 -6.65 0.40 -1.57
C LEU A 105 -7.05 -0.09 -2.95
N LEU A 106 -6.16 -0.81 -3.65
CA LEU A 106 -6.42 -1.37 -4.98
C LEU A 106 -7.69 -2.25 -4.99
N LEU A 107 -7.89 -3.09 -3.98
CA LEU A 107 -9.06 -3.96 -3.88
C LEU A 107 -10.36 -3.19 -3.61
N ARG A 108 -10.29 -2.11 -2.83
CA ARG A 108 -11.46 -1.29 -2.45
C ARG A 108 -11.84 -0.22 -3.46
N LEU A 109 -10.94 0.15 -4.37
CA LEU A 109 -11.28 1.02 -5.49
C LEU A 109 -12.31 0.33 -6.39
N PRO A 110 -13.34 1.05 -6.89
CA PRO A 110 -14.23 0.50 -7.89
C PRO A 110 -13.47 0.33 -9.20
N SER A 111 -13.56 -0.88 -9.76
CA SER A 111 -12.87 -1.26 -10.99
C SER A 111 -13.79 -2.18 -11.79
N PRO A 112 -13.75 -2.14 -13.13
CA PRO A 112 -14.40 -3.15 -13.97
C PRO A 112 -13.75 -4.54 -13.81
N VAL A 113 -12.54 -4.61 -13.28
CA VAL A 113 -11.81 -5.85 -13.05
C VAL A 113 -12.20 -6.45 -11.69
N PRO A 114 -12.59 -7.74 -11.63
CA PRO A 114 -12.90 -8.41 -10.36
C PRO A 114 -11.75 -8.31 -9.34
N PRO A 115 -12.02 -8.25 -8.02
CA PRO A 115 -10.98 -8.20 -6.99
C PRO A 115 -9.96 -9.35 -7.07
N ALA A 116 -10.41 -10.57 -7.38
CA ALA A 116 -9.52 -11.73 -7.51
C ALA A 116 -8.51 -11.55 -8.66
N GLU A 117 -8.96 -11.02 -9.80
CA GLU A 117 -8.09 -10.75 -10.94
C GLU A 117 -7.12 -9.59 -10.68
N ARG A 118 -7.58 -8.56 -9.95
CA ARG A 118 -6.69 -7.49 -9.47
C ARG A 118 -5.61 -8.02 -8.51
N LEU A 119 -5.98 -8.95 -7.63
CA LEU A 119 -5.02 -9.58 -6.72
C LEU A 119 -4.01 -10.44 -7.47
N ARG A 120 -4.44 -11.14 -8.54
CA ARG A 120 -3.53 -11.86 -9.44
C ARG A 120 -2.52 -10.94 -10.10
N GLN A 121 -2.94 -9.79 -10.61
CA GLN A 121 -2.00 -8.80 -11.14
C GLN A 121 -0.98 -8.35 -10.09
N VAL A 122 -1.39 -8.18 -8.83
CA VAL A 122 -0.45 -7.89 -7.74
C VAL A 122 0.55 -9.04 -7.54
N VAL A 123 0.10 -10.29 -7.58
CA VAL A 123 0.99 -11.46 -7.53
C VAL A 123 2.03 -11.40 -8.64
N ASP A 124 1.61 -11.16 -9.89
CA ASP A 124 2.51 -11.11 -11.04
C ASP A 124 3.55 -9.97 -10.94
N GLN A 125 3.19 -8.84 -10.33
CA GLN A 125 4.12 -7.73 -10.10
C GLN A 125 5.10 -7.99 -8.96
N LEU A 126 4.67 -8.68 -7.90
CA LEU A 126 5.49 -8.92 -6.71
C LEU A 126 6.34 -10.20 -6.83
N HIS A 127 5.90 -11.16 -7.63
CA HIS A 127 6.58 -12.43 -7.82
C HIS A 127 7.95 -12.24 -8.43
N GLY A 128 8.95 -12.88 -7.83
CA GLY A 128 10.32 -12.87 -8.34
C GLY A 128 11.13 -11.62 -7.98
N ILE A 129 10.54 -10.61 -7.33
CA ILE A 129 11.29 -9.48 -6.77
C ILE A 129 12.29 -10.03 -5.74
N GLY A 130 13.57 -9.95 -6.06
CA GLY A 130 14.65 -10.43 -5.20
C GLY A 130 15.27 -9.31 -4.37
N GLY A 131 15.72 -9.65 -3.16
CA GLY A 131 16.64 -8.83 -2.40
C GLY A 131 18.03 -9.48 -2.35
N GLY A 132 18.96 -8.83 -1.66
CA GLY A 132 20.31 -9.36 -1.48
C GLY A 132 20.35 -10.71 -0.75
N ARG A 133 19.32 -11.08 0.04
CA ARG A 133 19.25 -12.36 0.77
C ARG A 133 18.03 -13.14 0.32
N ALA A 134 18.16 -14.45 0.17
CA ALA A 134 17.04 -15.37 -0.05
C ALA A 134 16.94 -16.36 1.11
N LEU A 135 15.73 -16.85 1.38
CA LEU A 135 15.44 -17.81 2.43
C LEU A 135 14.83 -19.08 1.84
N GLY A 136 15.36 -20.24 2.19
CA GLY A 136 14.95 -21.54 1.65
C GLY A 136 15.74 -21.95 0.39
N PHE A 137 15.36 -23.10 -0.17
CA PHE A 137 16.08 -23.73 -1.29
C PHE A 137 15.12 -24.15 -2.40
N GLY A 138 15.65 -24.24 -3.62
CA GLY A 138 14.89 -24.73 -4.78
C GLY A 138 13.77 -23.76 -5.23
N PRO A 139 12.68 -24.29 -5.84
CA PRO A 139 11.56 -23.47 -6.33
C PRO A 139 10.79 -22.79 -5.19
N GLU A 140 10.86 -23.35 -3.98
CA GLU A 140 10.16 -22.86 -2.79
C GLU A 140 10.94 -21.78 -2.02
N ARG A 141 12.03 -21.22 -2.59
CA ARG A 141 12.80 -20.16 -1.93
C ARG A 141 12.06 -18.83 -1.99
N VAL A 142 12.08 -18.09 -0.89
CA VAL A 142 11.54 -16.73 -0.78
C VAL A 142 12.68 -15.73 -0.96
N ARG A 143 12.64 -14.95 -2.05
CA ARG A 143 13.75 -14.06 -2.44
C ARG A 143 13.73 -12.72 -1.72
N SER A 144 12.58 -12.32 -1.17
CA SER A 144 12.39 -11.05 -0.47
C SER A 144 11.04 -11.03 0.25
N LEU A 145 10.74 -9.94 0.98
CA LEU A 145 9.41 -9.70 1.54
C LEU A 145 8.29 -9.65 0.46
N PRO A 146 8.39 -8.84 -0.62
CA PRO A 146 7.36 -8.82 -1.67
C PRO A 146 7.17 -10.16 -2.36
N ASP A 147 8.23 -10.93 -2.61
CA ASP A 147 8.12 -12.27 -3.17
C ASP A 147 7.38 -13.24 -2.23
N GLY A 148 7.63 -13.13 -0.92
CA GLY A 148 6.87 -13.86 0.10
C GLY A 148 5.39 -13.49 0.14
N ILE A 149 5.08 -12.20 -0.06
CA ILE A 149 3.69 -11.73 -0.18
C ILE A 149 3.05 -12.34 -1.42
N ALA A 150 3.71 -12.28 -2.58
CA ALA A 150 3.21 -12.83 -3.84
C ALA A 150 2.84 -14.31 -3.69
N ARG A 151 3.71 -15.09 -3.03
CA ARG A 151 3.47 -16.51 -2.78
C ARG A 151 2.23 -16.77 -1.93
N VAL A 152 2.06 -16.06 -0.82
CA VAL A 152 0.88 -16.21 0.04
C VAL A 152 -0.40 -15.81 -0.70
N LEU A 153 -0.35 -14.73 -1.48
CA LEU A 153 -1.50 -14.29 -2.27
C LEU A 153 -1.87 -15.32 -3.36
N ALA A 154 -0.88 -15.94 -3.99
CA ALA A 154 -1.08 -17.02 -4.96
C ALA A 154 -1.69 -18.26 -4.30
N GLU A 155 -1.16 -18.67 -3.15
CA GLU A 155 -1.69 -19.79 -2.35
C GLU A 155 -3.16 -19.56 -1.98
N TYR A 156 -3.49 -18.36 -1.49
CA TYR A 156 -4.87 -17.97 -1.20
C TYR A 156 -5.80 -18.04 -2.42
N LEU A 157 -5.36 -17.58 -3.59
CA LEU A 157 -6.16 -17.64 -4.82
C LEU A 157 -6.40 -19.09 -5.27
N ALA A 158 -5.38 -19.95 -5.14
CA ALA A 158 -5.46 -21.36 -5.47
C ALA A 158 -6.41 -22.12 -4.53
N GLU A 159 -6.32 -21.90 -3.22
CA GLU A 159 -7.20 -22.52 -2.21
C GLU A 159 -8.68 -22.20 -2.43
N ARG A 160 -8.98 -21.01 -2.93
CA ARG A 160 -10.34 -20.56 -3.22
C ARG A 160 -10.86 -21.00 -4.60
N GLY A 161 -10.06 -21.75 -5.36
CA GLY A 161 -10.41 -22.12 -6.74
C GLY A 161 -10.62 -20.91 -7.64
N MET A 162 -10.05 -19.77 -7.28
CA MET A 162 -10.12 -18.52 -8.05
C MET A 162 -9.05 -18.48 -9.13
N GLU A 163 -8.46 -19.62 -9.48
CA GLU A 163 -7.52 -19.77 -10.60
C GLU A 163 -8.25 -19.55 -11.93
N ALA A 164 -7.85 -18.52 -12.67
CA ALA A 164 -8.19 -18.43 -14.07
C ALA A 164 -7.32 -19.46 -14.81
N VAL A 165 -7.95 -20.34 -15.58
CA VAL A 165 -7.26 -21.20 -16.55
C VAL A 165 -6.31 -20.31 -17.35
N PRO A 166 -4.99 -20.59 -17.39
CA PRO A 166 -4.09 -19.82 -18.24
C PRO A 166 -4.52 -20.07 -19.69
N THR A 167 -5.22 -19.11 -20.30
CA THR A 167 -5.23 -19.01 -21.76
C THR A 167 -3.79 -18.69 -22.16
N PRO A 168 -3.10 -19.59 -22.88
CA PRO A 168 -1.76 -19.29 -23.37
C PRO A 168 -1.89 -18.15 -24.38
N SER A 169 -1.55 -16.93 -23.94
CA SER A 169 -1.28 -15.84 -24.87
C SER A 169 0.07 -16.16 -25.52
N PRO A 170 0.14 -16.32 -26.84
CA PRO A 170 1.42 -16.54 -27.50
C PRO A 170 2.21 -15.23 -27.40
N ALA A 171 3.27 -15.24 -26.60
CA ALA A 171 4.27 -14.19 -26.63
C ALA A 171 4.91 -14.18 -28.02
N VAL A 172 4.40 -13.33 -28.91
CA VAL A 172 5.07 -12.97 -30.16
C VAL A 172 6.27 -12.12 -29.76
N GLN A 173 7.45 -12.74 -29.73
CA GLN A 173 8.71 -12.02 -29.65
C GLN A 173 8.93 -11.32 -31.00
N PRO A 174 9.01 -9.98 -31.06
CA PRO A 174 9.48 -9.34 -32.27
C PRO A 174 10.99 -9.59 -32.36
N ALA A 175 11.41 -10.32 -33.39
CA ALA A 175 12.82 -10.47 -33.72
C ALA A 175 13.42 -9.09 -34.06
N LEU A 176 14.35 -8.63 -33.23
CA LEU A 176 15.15 -7.42 -33.50
C LEU A 176 16.21 -7.75 -34.56
N PRO A 177 16.42 -6.90 -35.58
CA PRO A 177 17.45 -7.11 -36.58
C PRO A 177 18.83 -6.75 -36.04
N LEU A 178 19.78 -7.67 -36.24
CA LEU A 178 21.21 -7.47 -36.06
C LEU A 178 21.68 -6.25 -36.88
N SER A 179 22.35 -5.29 -36.24
CA SER A 179 23.05 -4.18 -36.89
C SER A 179 24.51 -4.17 -36.45
N GLU A 180 25.41 -4.11 -37.44
CA GLU A 180 26.87 -4.16 -37.40
C GLU A 180 27.54 -2.89 -36.77
N PRO A 181 28.86 -2.91 -36.46
CA PRO A 181 29.47 -2.06 -35.45
C PRO A 181 29.85 -0.67 -35.99
N ARG A 182 29.80 0.33 -35.10
CA ARG A 182 30.29 1.70 -35.34
C ARG A 182 31.44 2.01 -34.39
N PRO A 183 32.49 2.76 -34.81
CA PRO A 183 33.75 2.81 -34.09
C PRO A 183 33.73 3.84 -32.95
N GLU A 184 34.50 3.45 -31.93
CA GLU A 184 35.18 4.20 -30.88
C GLU A 184 34.99 5.73 -30.89
N GLY A 185 34.22 6.21 -29.90
CA GLY A 185 34.14 7.60 -29.47
C GLY A 185 34.15 7.62 -27.95
N GLU A 186 35.13 8.32 -27.40
CA GLU A 186 35.51 8.40 -26.00
C GLU A 186 34.32 8.74 -25.08
N GLU A 187 33.93 7.82 -24.19
CA GLU A 187 33.15 8.13 -23.00
C GLU A 187 34.10 8.19 -21.80
N GLU A 188 34.20 9.39 -21.25
CA GLU A 188 34.89 9.73 -20.02
C GLU A 188 34.29 8.92 -18.87
N THR A 189 34.88 7.75 -18.60
CA THR A 189 34.55 6.91 -17.46
C THR A 189 34.87 7.67 -16.19
N ALA A 190 33.88 8.35 -15.62
CA ALA A 190 33.83 8.57 -14.19
C ALA A 190 33.95 7.18 -13.54
N ARG A 191 35.10 6.90 -12.95
CA ARG A 191 35.42 5.64 -12.27
C ARG A 191 34.53 5.48 -11.04
N LEU A 192 33.28 5.09 -11.25
CA LEU A 192 32.48 4.46 -10.23
C LEU A 192 33.00 3.01 -10.16
N GLY A 193 33.76 2.70 -9.11
CA GLY A 193 34.16 1.34 -8.81
C GLY A 193 32.93 0.42 -8.69
N PRO A 194 33.12 -0.91 -8.59
CA PRO A 194 32.01 -1.84 -8.43
C PRO A 194 31.16 -1.41 -7.22
N VAL A 195 29.93 -0.96 -7.48
CA VAL A 195 28.96 -0.63 -6.44
C VAL A 195 28.56 -1.97 -5.81
N GLY A 196 28.99 -2.19 -4.57
CA GLY A 196 28.65 -3.40 -3.81
C GLY A 196 27.24 -3.30 -3.22
N ASP A 197 26.76 -4.42 -2.69
CA ASP A 197 25.53 -4.45 -1.91
C ASP A 197 25.68 -3.66 -0.60
N LEU A 198 24.55 -3.33 0.03
CA LEU A 198 24.52 -2.66 1.34
C LEU A 198 25.01 -3.60 2.43
N CYS A 199 26.06 -3.20 3.14
CA CYS A 199 26.55 -3.93 4.30
C CYS A 199 25.54 -3.84 5.47
N PRO A 200 25.12 -4.97 6.09
CA PRO A 200 24.18 -4.95 7.21
C PRO A 200 24.76 -4.36 8.51
N GLN A 201 26.09 -4.26 8.62
CA GLN A 201 26.76 -3.72 9.81
C GLN A 201 26.98 -2.20 9.72
N CYS A 202 27.35 -1.66 8.55
CA CYS A 202 27.69 -0.25 8.40
C CYS A 202 26.83 0.53 7.39
N GLY A 203 25.94 -0.12 6.65
CA GLY A 203 25.03 0.51 5.68
C GLY A 203 25.68 1.01 4.38
N GLU A 204 26.97 0.75 4.17
CA GLU A 204 27.71 1.23 2.99
C GLU A 204 27.59 0.24 1.83
N ALA A 205 27.49 0.75 0.59
CA ALA A 205 27.35 -0.04 -0.64
C ALA A 205 28.69 -0.64 -1.12
N THR A 206 29.37 -1.35 -0.21
CA THR A 206 30.72 -1.92 -0.39
C THR A 206 30.79 -3.41 -0.04
N LEU A 207 29.65 -4.09 0.10
CA LEU A 207 29.56 -5.52 0.31
C LEU A 207 29.70 -6.26 -1.03
N LEU A 208 30.74 -7.06 -1.20
CA LEU A 208 30.98 -7.81 -2.44
C LEU A 208 31.06 -9.31 -2.15
N GLU A 209 30.52 -10.12 -3.07
CA GLU A 209 30.64 -11.57 -3.04
C GLU A 209 31.96 -12.01 -3.67
N GLN A 210 32.79 -12.70 -2.89
CA GLN A 210 34.03 -13.34 -3.33
C GLN A 210 34.12 -14.73 -2.72
N GLU A 211 34.34 -15.73 -3.58
CA GLU A 211 34.57 -17.13 -3.16
C GLU A 211 33.47 -17.74 -2.28
N GLY A 212 32.23 -17.26 -2.43
CA GLY A 212 31.07 -17.71 -1.65
C GLY A 212 30.89 -17.00 -0.30
N CYS A 213 31.77 -16.05 0.03
CA CYS A 213 31.66 -15.17 1.19
C CYS A 213 31.32 -13.75 0.75
N ARG A 214 30.51 -13.05 1.54
CA ARG A 214 30.20 -11.63 1.38
C ARG A 214 31.09 -10.82 2.28
N THR A 215 31.94 -9.97 1.71
CA THR A 215 32.89 -9.15 2.47
C THR A 215 32.66 -7.67 2.22
N CYS A 216 32.53 -6.89 3.29
CA CYS A 216 32.41 -5.43 3.22
C CYS A 216 33.78 -4.79 3.32
N TYR A 217 34.18 -4.07 2.27
CA TYR A 217 35.48 -3.38 2.24
C TYR A 217 35.56 -2.12 3.10
N ASN A 218 34.42 -1.61 3.60
CA ASN A 218 34.40 -0.44 4.48
C ASN A 218 34.55 -0.79 5.97
N CYS A 219 33.84 -1.82 6.46
CA CYS A 219 33.84 -2.17 7.89
C CYS A 219 34.40 -3.56 8.23
N GLY A 220 34.80 -4.35 7.23
CA GLY A 220 35.36 -5.69 7.42
C GLY A 220 34.34 -6.77 7.80
N TYR A 221 33.04 -6.47 7.77
CA TYR A 221 31.99 -7.47 7.95
C TYR A 221 32.12 -8.57 6.90
N SER A 222 32.15 -9.84 7.32
CA SER A 222 32.16 -11.00 6.43
C SER A 222 31.11 -12.03 6.84
N GLU A 223 30.39 -12.58 5.85
CA GLU A 223 29.39 -13.65 6.03
C GLU A 223 29.60 -14.72 4.95
N CYS A 224 29.89 -15.95 5.38
CA CYS A 224 29.89 -17.19 4.60
C CYS A 224 28.91 -18.15 5.33
#